data_AF-A0A5E3WLH0-F1
#
_entry.id   AF-A0A5E3WLH0-F1
#
_cell.length_a   1.000
_cell.length_b   1.000
_cell.length_c   1.000
_cell.angle_alpha   90.00
_cell.angle_beta   90.00
_cell.angle_gamma   90.00
#
_symmetry.space_group_name_H-M   'P 1'
#
loop_
_entity.id
_entity.type
_entity.pdbx_description
1 polymer ?
#
loop_
_entity_poly.entity_id
_entity_poly.type
_entity_poly.pdbx_seq_one_letter_code
_entity_poly.pdbx_strand_id
1 'polypeptide(L)'
;MQRTVSVSSHDDSASADRIKEGFEAMQYLHGAQYSSSQPRERAQLAEQLRADARTLETKLRHTQRRINQLSPIGSLAPETLGIVFSFFSELEQPRAFNQCTSGSLGWLRLMHVCNAWRNVCISTPQLWANSLGRLPRALPVFLKRAGEHTPLRFHLSDNWDTWIAGYSCTADCADYRPDMVNVTTELLLRSRRIVDLELHLPMSGVGTTIGETLREYDFGALTHLRLETAVVGGSRTLMRASLVSHMLRTADFGGSFIPIIAPSLTFLSLKNIFGGLDGNMLHDVIRASPCLEAIILIDLPRGVLKEKPERQAVSLHRLVYLRISLTATGEEINTFVRKLKTPRTVQMDVCWCFKPLNMADHEAVHSIFKATYLEREETALEIKKDSIELRTSFCRGRWQQLKLSITLGNNGSADILRDACLGPYLEKVVHLTVSSVFYAAVDEWAQIFALLPSVDTLELSVCRSSLRPLSLEHIFHALARCFVEDKSFPTLIPLPKLSTLTLNTTIDASTISIRNEILPCLSLRAFAEANSLRTICLEGFEAIPSLDRQLREVVGAVAWKDT
;
A
#
# COMPACT_ATOMS: atom_id res chain seq x y z
N MET A 1 -11.28 28.55 -38.24
CA MET A 1 -11.46 30.01 -38.36
C MET A 1 -10.41 30.72 -37.51
N GLN A 2 -9.28 31.10 -38.11
CA GLN A 2 -8.25 31.90 -37.45
C GLN A 2 -8.70 33.38 -37.46
N ARG A 3 -9.04 33.94 -36.30
CA ARG A 3 -9.18 35.40 -36.15
C ARG A 3 -7.78 35.97 -35.94
N THR A 4 -7.22 36.58 -36.97
CA THR A 4 -6.05 37.46 -36.87
C THR A 4 -6.45 38.72 -36.11
N VAL A 5 -6.05 38.82 -34.84
CA VAL A 5 -6.17 40.05 -34.06
C VAL A 5 -4.97 40.94 -34.41
N SER A 6 -5.19 41.98 -35.19
CA SER A 6 -4.20 43.04 -35.45
C SER A 6 -4.09 43.93 -34.21
N VAL A 7 -3.09 43.68 -33.37
CA VAL A 7 -2.77 44.55 -32.22
C VAL A 7 -2.04 45.78 -32.75
N SER A 8 -2.61 46.99 -32.54
CA SER A 8 -1.99 48.24 -32.95
C SER A 8 -0.74 48.53 -32.11
N SER A 9 0.44 48.44 -32.71
CA SER A 9 1.74 48.61 -32.07
C SER A 9 2.13 50.05 -31.70
N HIS A 10 1.32 51.05 -32.05
CA HIS A 10 1.69 52.46 -31.86
C HIS A 10 1.47 53.03 -30.45
N ASP A 11 0.68 52.37 -29.59
CA ASP A 11 0.38 52.91 -28.25
C ASP A 11 1.34 52.41 -27.15
N ASP A 12 2.03 51.29 -27.38
CA ASP A 12 2.90 50.68 -26.38
C ASP A 12 4.28 51.37 -26.27
N SER A 13 4.81 51.97 -27.36
CA SER A 13 6.10 52.67 -27.32
C SER A 13 6.03 53.95 -26.49
N ALA A 14 4.95 54.73 -26.64
CA ALA A 14 4.74 55.94 -25.87
C ALA A 14 4.57 55.67 -24.36
N SER A 15 4.07 54.48 -23.99
CA SER A 15 3.95 54.06 -22.59
C SER A 15 5.31 53.72 -21.97
N ALA A 16 6.18 53.05 -22.73
CA ALA A 16 7.53 52.70 -22.27
C ALA A 16 8.40 53.94 -22.09
N ASP A 17 8.34 54.90 -23.02
CA ASP A 17 9.08 56.16 -22.95
C ASP A 17 8.63 57.00 -21.74
N ARG A 18 7.32 57.08 -21.45
CA ARG A 18 6.80 57.77 -20.26
C ARG A 18 7.23 57.13 -18.93
N ILE A 19 7.37 55.80 -18.89
CA ILE A 19 7.86 55.11 -17.67
C ILE A 19 9.36 55.39 -17.47
N LYS A 20 10.13 55.38 -18.56
CA LYS A 20 11.56 55.70 -18.55
C LYS A 20 11.81 57.15 -18.11
N GLU A 21 11.10 58.10 -18.70
CA GLU A 21 11.14 59.52 -18.31
C GLU A 21 10.75 59.72 -16.84
N GLY A 22 9.74 58.99 -16.34
CA GLY A 22 9.34 59.02 -14.93
C GLY A 22 10.43 58.48 -13.98
N PHE A 23 11.15 57.43 -14.37
CA PHE A 23 12.28 56.90 -13.58
C PHE A 23 13.48 57.86 -13.58
N GLU A 24 13.80 58.44 -14.74
CA GLU A 24 14.86 59.43 -14.87
C GLU A 24 14.55 60.70 -14.07
N ALA A 25 13.30 61.16 -14.08
CA ALA A 25 12.83 62.28 -13.25
C ALA A 25 12.90 61.98 -11.74
N MET A 26 12.56 60.75 -11.31
CA MET A 26 12.71 60.32 -9.92
C MET A 26 14.18 60.29 -9.48
N GLN A 27 15.09 59.80 -10.32
CA GLN A 27 16.53 59.80 -10.04
C GLN A 27 17.08 61.23 -9.94
N TYR A 28 16.62 62.14 -10.80
CA TYR A 28 17.03 63.54 -10.79
C TYR A 28 16.54 64.28 -9.53
N LEU A 29 15.31 63.99 -9.06
CA LEU A 29 14.76 64.55 -7.82
C LEU A 29 15.48 64.05 -6.57
N HIS A 30 15.92 62.80 -6.56
CA HIS A 30 16.67 62.23 -5.43
C HIS A 30 18.04 62.92 -5.22
N GLY A 31 18.63 63.47 -6.29
CA GLY A 31 19.85 64.29 -6.24
C GLY A 31 19.60 65.73 -5.76
N ALA A 32 18.42 66.30 -6.01
CA ALA A 32 18.08 67.67 -5.64
C ALA A 32 17.53 67.81 -4.19
N GLN A 33 16.99 66.73 -3.62
CA GLN A 33 16.22 66.78 -2.36
C GLN A 33 17.00 66.88 -1.05
N TYR A 34 18.32 66.74 -1.05
CA TYR A 34 19.11 67.02 0.16
C TYR A 34 19.19 68.52 0.50
N SER A 35 18.62 69.40 -0.34
CA SER A 35 18.73 70.86 -0.20
C SER A 35 17.43 71.61 0.11
N SER A 36 16.25 70.99 0.04
CA SER A 36 14.97 71.65 0.42
C SER A 36 14.63 71.43 1.89
N SER A 37 14.52 72.51 2.64
CA SER A 37 14.39 72.53 4.10
C SER A 37 12.94 72.59 4.62
N GLN A 38 11.91 72.73 3.77
CA GLN A 38 10.53 72.90 4.25
C GLN A 38 9.79 71.55 4.42
N PRO A 39 9.25 71.23 5.62
CA PRO A 39 8.50 70.00 5.88
C PRO A 39 7.25 69.80 5.00
N ARG A 40 6.61 70.89 4.54
CA ARG A 40 5.42 70.84 3.68
C ARG A 40 5.72 70.28 2.28
N GLU A 41 6.82 70.71 1.67
CA GLU A 41 7.25 70.23 0.34
C GLU A 41 7.60 68.74 0.39
N ARG A 42 8.28 68.29 1.46
CA ARG A 42 8.55 66.87 1.71
C ARG A 42 7.29 66.04 1.86
N ALA A 43 6.27 66.56 2.57
CA ALA A 43 5.00 65.87 2.73
C ALA A 43 4.22 65.77 1.40
N GLN A 44 4.21 66.83 0.59
CA GLN A 44 3.57 66.83 -0.73
C GLN A 44 4.24 65.85 -1.68
N LEU A 45 5.58 65.86 -1.75
CA LEU A 45 6.29 64.90 -2.60
C LEU A 45 6.10 63.46 -2.11
N ALA A 46 6.11 63.21 -0.80
CA ALA A 46 5.83 61.88 -0.27
C ALA A 46 4.43 61.39 -0.68
N GLU A 47 3.42 62.25 -0.70
CA GLU A 47 2.08 61.87 -1.16
C GLU A 47 2.01 61.64 -2.66
N GLN A 48 2.73 62.45 -3.46
CA GLN A 48 2.88 62.22 -4.90
C GLN A 48 3.56 60.86 -5.19
N LEU A 49 4.67 60.55 -4.52
CA LEU A 49 5.37 59.27 -4.66
C LEU A 49 4.48 58.08 -4.25
N ARG A 50 3.65 58.23 -3.21
CA ARG A 50 2.64 57.21 -2.85
C ARG A 50 1.57 57.06 -3.93
N ALA A 51 1.12 58.15 -4.55
CA ALA A 51 0.16 58.11 -5.66
C ALA A 51 0.77 57.43 -6.90
N ASP A 52 2.01 57.75 -7.26
CA ASP A 52 2.73 57.16 -8.38
C ASP A 52 3.00 55.67 -8.16
N ALA A 53 3.41 55.28 -6.95
CA ALA A 53 3.56 53.88 -6.56
C ALA A 53 2.24 53.09 -6.75
N ARG A 54 1.11 53.63 -6.31
CA ARG A 54 -0.22 53.01 -6.51
C ARG A 54 -0.59 52.86 -8.00
N THR A 55 -0.25 53.86 -8.82
CA THR A 55 -0.45 53.83 -10.28
C THR A 55 0.40 52.73 -10.94
N LEU A 56 1.69 52.68 -10.60
CA LEU A 56 2.60 51.66 -11.12
C LEU A 56 2.17 50.24 -10.70
N GLU A 57 1.76 50.05 -9.44
CA GLU A 57 1.20 48.77 -8.99
C GLU A 57 -0.03 48.35 -9.80
N THR A 58 -0.91 49.30 -10.13
CA THR A 58 -2.11 49.02 -10.92
C THR A 58 -1.75 48.60 -12.35
N LYS A 59 -0.80 49.31 -13.00
CA LYS A 59 -0.28 48.95 -14.33
C LYS A 59 0.42 47.59 -14.31
N LEU A 60 1.22 47.30 -13.29
CA LEU A 60 1.90 46.01 -13.12
C LEU A 60 0.87 44.87 -12.96
N ARG A 61 -0.14 45.04 -12.11
CA ARG A 61 -1.23 44.06 -11.93
C ARG A 61 -1.99 43.82 -13.23
N HIS A 62 -2.26 44.87 -14.03
CA HIS A 62 -2.92 44.73 -15.33
C HIS A 62 -2.06 43.95 -16.33
N THR A 63 -0.77 44.28 -16.42
CA THR A 63 0.19 43.59 -17.31
C THR A 63 0.33 42.12 -16.92
N GLN A 64 0.47 41.82 -15.62
CA GLN A 64 0.54 40.45 -15.13
C GLN A 64 -0.75 39.66 -15.44
N ARG A 65 -1.92 40.29 -15.36
CA ARG A 65 -3.19 39.66 -15.77
C ARG A 65 -3.17 39.27 -17.24
N ARG A 66 -2.69 40.15 -18.13
CA ARG A 66 -2.57 39.86 -19.57
C ARG A 66 -1.56 38.73 -19.82
N ILE A 67 -0.39 38.76 -19.17
CA ILE A 67 0.60 37.68 -19.27
C ILE A 67 -0.02 36.33 -18.86
N ASN A 68 -0.73 36.29 -17.73
CA ASN A 68 -1.37 35.08 -17.26
C ASN A 68 -2.48 34.59 -18.21
N GLN A 69 -3.25 35.50 -18.84
CA GLN A 69 -4.26 35.17 -19.85
C GLN A 69 -3.65 34.61 -21.15
N LEU A 70 -2.46 35.08 -21.52
CA LEU A 70 -1.74 34.62 -22.72
C LEU A 70 -0.91 33.35 -22.46
N SER A 71 -0.75 32.93 -21.21
CA SER A 71 -0.08 31.67 -20.90
C SER A 71 -0.88 30.49 -21.47
N PRO A 72 -0.22 29.42 -21.96
CA PRO A 72 -0.92 28.26 -22.53
C PRO A 72 -1.99 27.69 -21.58
N ILE A 73 -1.69 27.63 -20.28
CA ILE A 73 -2.63 27.16 -19.27
C ILE A 73 -3.75 28.17 -18.98
N GLY A 74 -3.50 29.47 -19.13
CA GLY A 74 -4.51 30.52 -18.99
C GLY A 74 -5.53 30.57 -20.13
N SER A 75 -5.22 29.91 -21.26
CA SER A 75 -6.14 29.77 -22.39
C SER A 75 -7.16 28.63 -22.23
N LEU A 76 -6.99 27.76 -21.23
CA LEU A 76 -7.91 26.67 -20.95
C LEU A 76 -9.24 27.19 -20.42
N ALA A 77 -10.33 26.49 -20.78
CA ALA A 77 -11.65 26.78 -20.25
C ALA A 77 -11.68 26.59 -18.72
N PRO A 78 -12.47 27.39 -17.96
CA PRO A 78 -12.62 27.26 -16.52
C PRO A 78 -12.93 25.84 -16.05
N GLU A 79 -13.73 25.10 -16.81
CA GLU A 79 -14.14 23.72 -16.53
C GLU A 79 -12.94 22.77 -16.64
N THR A 80 -12.13 22.91 -17.69
CA THR A 80 -10.90 22.12 -17.86
C THR A 80 -9.90 22.41 -16.75
N LEU A 81 -9.73 23.68 -16.38
CA LEU A 81 -8.90 24.06 -15.23
C LEU A 81 -9.44 23.48 -13.93
N GLY A 82 -10.76 23.47 -13.74
CA GLY A 82 -11.42 22.86 -12.58
C GLY A 82 -11.09 21.37 -12.45
N ILE A 83 -11.11 20.62 -13.56
CA ILE A 83 -10.71 19.21 -13.61
C ILE A 83 -9.22 19.03 -13.29
N VAL A 84 -8.35 19.86 -13.87
CA VAL A 84 -6.91 19.82 -13.56
C VAL A 84 -6.68 20.11 -12.07
N PHE A 85 -7.38 21.10 -11.52
CA PHE A 85 -7.27 21.45 -10.10
C PHE A 85 -7.84 20.37 -9.19
N SER A 86 -8.85 19.59 -9.62
CA SER A 86 -9.33 18.46 -8.82
C SER A 86 -8.28 17.38 -8.71
N PHE A 87 -7.59 17.01 -9.80
CA PHE A 87 -6.45 16.10 -9.73
C PHE A 87 -5.33 16.65 -8.85
N PHE A 88 -5.01 17.93 -8.97
CA PHE A 88 -4.00 18.56 -8.13
C PHE A 88 -4.39 18.57 -6.64
N SER A 89 -5.69 18.75 -6.32
CA SER A 89 -6.17 18.71 -4.94
C SER A 89 -6.03 17.34 -4.29
N GLU A 90 -6.13 16.26 -5.08
CA GLU A 90 -5.91 14.90 -4.61
C GLU A 90 -4.43 14.61 -4.34
N LEU A 91 -3.54 15.15 -5.17
CA LEU A 91 -2.09 14.99 -5.02
C LEU A 91 -1.48 15.88 -3.92
N GLU A 92 -1.94 17.13 -3.82
CA GLU A 92 -1.37 18.17 -2.95
C GLU A 92 -2.42 18.65 -1.94
N GLN A 93 -2.70 17.81 -0.93
CA GLN A 93 -3.63 18.15 0.14
C GLN A 93 -3.04 19.20 1.10
N PRO A 94 -3.87 20.13 1.61
CA PRO A 94 -3.44 21.04 2.67
C PRO A 94 -3.02 20.24 3.92
N ARG A 95 -1.99 20.72 4.63
CA ARG A 95 -1.49 20.12 5.86
C ARG A 95 -1.27 21.22 6.89
N ALA A 96 -1.91 21.09 8.05
CA ALA A 96 -1.60 21.95 9.18
C ALA A 96 -0.16 21.73 9.65
N PHE A 97 0.47 22.78 10.19
CA PHE A 97 1.78 22.66 10.82
C PHE A 97 1.68 21.74 12.04
N ASN A 98 2.66 20.83 12.20
CA ASN A 98 2.79 20.00 13.40
C ASN A 98 4.25 19.98 13.87
N GLN A 99 4.51 19.40 15.04
CA GLN A 99 5.84 19.43 15.69
C GLN A 99 6.94 18.82 14.80
N CYS A 100 6.60 17.92 13.88
CA CYS A 100 7.56 17.16 13.07
C CYS A 100 7.60 17.57 11.58
N THR A 101 6.63 18.35 11.10
CA THR A 101 6.49 18.69 9.67
C THR A 101 6.00 20.11 9.48
N SER A 102 6.65 20.83 8.56
CA SER A 102 6.18 22.14 8.11
C SER A 102 4.80 22.01 7.48
N GLY A 103 3.85 22.85 7.91
CA GLY A 103 2.54 22.93 7.28
C GLY A 103 2.66 23.28 5.79
N SER A 104 1.68 22.85 5.00
CA SER A 104 1.58 23.16 3.57
C SER A 104 0.18 23.65 3.25
N LEU A 105 0.08 24.69 2.43
CA LEU A 105 -1.20 25.13 1.87
C LEU A 105 -1.74 24.15 0.81
N GLY A 106 -0.91 23.24 0.29
CA GLY A 106 -1.29 22.29 -0.77
C GLY A 106 -1.86 23.01 -1.99
N TRP A 107 -2.98 22.50 -2.51
CA TRP A 107 -3.70 23.05 -3.66
C TRP A 107 -4.20 24.49 -3.46
N LEU A 108 -4.35 24.98 -2.23
CA LEU A 108 -4.75 26.38 -2.00
C LEU A 108 -3.75 27.37 -2.61
N ARG A 109 -2.50 26.95 -2.83
CA ARG A 109 -1.49 27.75 -3.56
C ARG A 109 -1.96 28.15 -4.96
N LEU A 110 -2.81 27.35 -5.61
CA LEU A 110 -3.42 27.68 -6.90
C LEU A 110 -4.22 28.99 -6.84
N MET A 111 -4.82 29.31 -5.70
CA MET A 111 -5.56 30.56 -5.49
C MET A 111 -4.66 31.80 -5.39
N HIS A 112 -3.35 31.62 -5.29
CA HIS A 112 -2.36 32.69 -5.22
C HIS A 112 -1.70 32.99 -6.57
N VAL A 113 -1.91 32.14 -7.59
CA VAL A 113 -1.29 32.31 -8.92
C VAL A 113 -1.87 33.52 -9.65
N CYS A 114 -3.19 33.53 -9.87
CA CYS A 114 -3.87 34.67 -10.49
C CYS A 114 -5.36 34.74 -10.09
N ASN A 115 -6.02 35.85 -10.42
CA ASN A 115 -7.43 36.04 -10.11
C ASN A 115 -8.35 35.04 -10.83
N ALA A 116 -8.02 34.67 -12.07
CA ALA A 116 -8.79 33.70 -12.84
C ALA A 116 -8.78 32.32 -12.16
N TRP A 117 -7.61 31.83 -11.76
CA TRP A 117 -7.47 30.55 -11.07
C TRP A 117 -8.16 30.54 -9.72
N ARG A 118 -8.07 31.65 -8.98
CA ARG A 118 -8.82 31.84 -7.74
C ARG A 118 -10.32 31.73 -7.96
N ASN A 119 -10.84 32.39 -9.00
CA ASN A 119 -12.27 32.34 -9.32
C ASN A 119 -12.70 30.92 -9.65
N VAL A 120 -11.94 30.19 -10.47
CA VAL A 120 -12.17 28.77 -10.76
C VAL A 120 -12.22 27.97 -9.46
N CYS A 121 -11.20 28.09 -8.60
CA CYS A 121 -11.16 27.36 -7.33
C CYS A 121 -12.37 27.68 -6.43
N ILE A 122 -12.78 28.94 -6.33
CA ILE A 122 -13.94 29.36 -5.52
C ILE A 122 -15.25 28.83 -6.12
N SER A 123 -15.37 28.77 -7.45
CA SER A 123 -16.55 28.26 -8.15
C SER A 123 -16.62 26.74 -8.27
N THR A 124 -15.64 26.00 -7.72
CA THR A 124 -15.61 24.53 -7.74
C THR A 124 -15.77 24.00 -6.31
N PRO A 125 -17.01 23.82 -5.82
CA PRO A 125 -17.30 23.36 -4.46
C PRO A 125 -16.59 22.07 -4.04
N GLN A 126 -16.38 21.15 -5.00
CA GLN A 126 -15.75 19.85 -4.76
C GLN A 126 -14.31 19.98 -4.22
N LEU A 127 -13.55 20.99 -4.63
CA LEU A 127 -12.19 21.23 -4.12
C LEU A 127 -12.21 21.49 -2.61
N TRP A 128 -13.22 22.23 -2.13
CA TRP A 128 -13.39 22.56 -0.72
C TRP A 128 -13.90 21.37 0.08
N ALA A 129 -14.83 20.61 -0.50
CA ALA A 129 -15.45 19.45 0.12
C ALA A 129 -14.48 18.28 0.31
N ASN A 130 -13.46 18.16 -0.54
CA ASN A 130 -12.46 17.09 -0.52
C ASN A 130 -11.33 17.28 0.50
N SER A 131 -11.25 18.45 1.14
CA SER A 131 -10.15 18.79 2.05
C SER A 131 -10.66 19.22 3.44
N LEU A 132 -11.88 18.83 3.82
CA LEU A 132 -12.43 19.15 5.13
C LEU A 132 -11.61 18.49 6.23
N GLY A 133 -11.45 19.20 7.34
CA GLY A 133 -10.66 18.72 8.47
C GLY A 133 -9.14 18.89 8.32
N ARG A 134 -8.59 19.02 7.11
CA ARG A 134 -7.13 19.19 6.92
C ARG A 134 -6.58 20.50 7.52
N LEU A 135 -7.38 21.56 7.51
CA LEU A 135 -7.07 22.86 8.10
C LEU A 135 -8.19 23.26 9.08
N PRO A 136 -8.05 22.97 10.38
CA PRO A 136 -9.12 23.16 11.38
C PRO A 136 -9.74 24.55 11.36
N ARG A 137 -8.91 25.61 11.33
CA ARG A 137 -9.36 27.01 11.30
C ARG A 137 -10.08 27.42 10.02
N ALA A 138 -9.87 26.70 8.92
CA ALA A 138 -10.51 26.97 7.65
C ALA A 138 -11.79 26.15 7.44
N LEU A 139 -12.12 25.22 8.35
CA LEU A 139 -13.29 24.34 8.24
C LEU A 139 -14.60 25.10 7.95
N PRO A 140 -14.94 26.22 8.64
CA PRO A 140 -16.19 26.93 8.36
C PRO A 140 -16.23 27.52 6.95
N VAL A 141 -15.08 28.03 6.47
CA VAL A 141 -14.93 28.57 5.12
C VAL A 141 -15.04 27.47 4.08
N PHE A 142 -14.43 26.30 4.33
CA PHE A 142 -14.47 25.15 3.44
C PHE A 142 -15.90 24.61 3.33
N LEU A 143 -16.60 24.46 4.46
CA LEU A 143 -18.00 24.04 4.48
C LEU A 143 -18.90 25.02 3.72
N LYS A 144 -18.72 26.33 3.94
CA LYS A 144 -19.46 27.36 3.21
C LYS A 144 -19.23 27.27 1.70
N ARG A 145 -17.98 27.05 1.27
CA ARG A 145 -17.62 26.97 -0.16
C ARG A 145 -17.98 25.63 -0.80
N ALA A 146 -18.01 24.55 -0.03
CA ALA A 146 -18.54 23.26 -0.45
C ALA A 146 -20.05 23.32 -0.72
N GLY A 147 -20.78 24.30 -0.16
CA GLY A 147 -22.22 24.45 -0.34
C GLY A 147 -23.03 23.36 0.36
N GLU A 148 -24.31 23.24 0.00
CA GLU A 148 -25.27 22.36 0.68
C GLU A 148 -25.40 20.97 0.05
N HIS A 149 -25.04 20.80 -1.21
CA HIS A 149 -25.31 19.58 -1.97
C HIS A 149 -24.06 18.75 -2.34
N THR A 150 -22.87 19.31 -2.16
CA THR A 150 -21.63 18.62 -2.53
C THR A 150 -21.35 17.48 -1.52
N PRO A 151 -21.01 16.26 -1.99
CA PRO A 151 -20.50 15.19 -1.13
C PRO A 151 -19.24 15.63 -0.38
N LEU A 152 -19.13 15.26 0.89
CA LEU A 152 -18.08 15.73 1.80
C LEU A 152 -17.08 14.61 2.09
N ARG A 153 -15.78 14.95 2.06
CA ARG A 153 -14.68 14.09 2.55
C ARG A 153 -14.05 14.73 3.77
N PHE A 154 -14.20 14.10 4.93
CA PHE A 154 -13.67 14.60 6.19
C PHE A 154 -12.38 13.88 6.55
N HIS A 155 -11.33 14.65 6.84
CA HIS A 155 -10.03 14.15 7.25
C HIS A 155 -9.62 14.81 8.56
N LEU A 156 -9.73 14.08 9.67
CA LEU A 156 -9.30 14.54 10.99
C LEU A 156 -7.96 13.87 11.31
N SER A 157 -6.88 14.65 11.35
CA SER A 157 -5.54 14.15 11.68
C SER A 157 -5.15 14.44 13.13
N ASP A 158 -4.12 13.74 13.62
CA ASP A 158 -3.62 13.72 15.00
C ASP A 158 -3.36 15.07 15.69
N ASN A 159 -3.27 16.17 14.94
CA ASN A 159 -2.99 17.48 15.52
C ASN A 159 -4.25 18.29 15.81
N TRP A 160 -5.45 17.82 15.46
CA TRP A 160 -6.70 18.55 15.68
C TRP A 160 -6.85 19.06 17.11
N ASP A 161 -6.52 18.23 18.09
CA ASP A 161 -6.63 18.58 19.51
C ASP A 161 -5.59 19.62 19.93
N THR A 162 -4.36 19.59 19.39
CA THR A 162 -3.35 20.63 19.68
C THR A 162 -3.76 22.01 19.15
N TRP A 163 -4.59 22.05 18.09
CA TRP A 163 -5.17 23.29 17.60
C TRP A 163 -6.38 23.73 18.43
N ILE A 164 -7.26 22.81 18.86
CA ILE A 164 -8.42 23.11 19.70
C ILE A 164 -8.01 23.54 21.11
N ALA A 165 -7.07 22.82 21.72
CA ALA A 165 -6.61 23.10 23.07
C ALA A 165 -5.82 24.42 23.14
N GLY A 166 -5.43 24.97 21.98
CA GLY A 166 -4.31 25.90 21.90
C GLY A 166 -3.04 25.18 22.33
N TYR A 167 -1.91 25.48 21.72
CA TYR A 167 -0.67 25.22 22.43
C TYR A 167 -0.77 25.96 23.78
N SER A 168 -0.84 25.19 24.88
CA SER A 168 -0.58 25.66 26.23
C SER A 168 0.91 26.03 26.39
N CYS A 169 1.48 26.70 25.39
CA CYS A 169 2.76 27.35 25.49
C CYS A 169 2.50 28.68 26.20
N THR A 170 2.83 28.65 27.48
CA THR A 170 2.67 29.67 28.54
C THR A 170 1.31 29.64 29.21
N ALA A 171 1.33 29.33 30.51
CA ALA A 171 0.19 29.20 31.40
C ALA A 171 -0.59 30.51 31.66
N ASP A 172 -0.28 31.59 30.91
CA ASP A 172 -0.73 32.96 31.21
C ASP A 172 -1.78 33.51 30.21
N CYS A 173 -2.23 32.76 29.22
CA CYS A 173 -3.27 33.19 28.27
C CYS A 173 -4.54 32.33 28.40
N ALA A 174 -5.23 32.43 29.54
CA ALA A 174 -6.46 31.67 29.83
C ALA A 174 -7.71 32.14 29.07
N ASP A 175 -7.71 33.33 28.46
CA ASP A 175 -8.96 34.00 28.04
C ASP A 175 -9.31 33.94 26.54
N TYR A 176 -8.46 33.38 25.67
CA TYR A 176 -8.78 33.27 24.24
C TYR A 176 -8.85 31.81 23.78
N ARG A 177 -9.96 31.14 24.11
CA ARG A 177 -10.41 29.98 23.34
C ARG A 177 -11.16 30.51 22.12
N PRO A 178 -10.58 30.50 20.90
CA PRO A 178 -11.38 30.79 19.72
C PRO A 178 -12.59 29.85 19.73
N ASP A 179 -13.78 30.37 19.38
CA ASP A 179 -14.98 29.59 19.08
C ASP A 179 -14.67 28.62 17.94
N MET A 180 -13.95 27.55 18.25
CA MET A 180 -13.64 26.50 17.33
C MET A 180 -14.94 25.75 17.15
N VAL A 181 -15.43 25.82 15.92
CA VAL A 181 -16.56 25.03 15.46
C VAL A 181 -16.37 23.60 15.95
N ASN A 182 -17.34 23.14 16.75
CA ASN A 182 -17.34 21.79 17.28
C ASN A 182 -17.47 20.84 16.09
N VAL A 183 -16.36 20.21 15.71
CA VAL A 183 -16.31 19.31 14.55
C VAL A 183 -17.31 18.20 14.67
N THR A 184 -17.48 17.67 15.87
CA THR A 184 -18.51 16.68 16.15
C THR A 184 -19.86 17.24 15.71
N THR A 185 -20.23 18.45 16.12
CA THR A 185 -21.46 19.11 15.65
C THR A 185 -21.53 19.24 14.12
N GLU A 186 -20.46 19.63 13.43
CA GLU A 186 -20.49 19.75 11.96
C GLU A 186 -20.59 18.40 11.24
N LEU A 187 -19.89 17.37 11.75
CA LEU A 187 -19.99 15.98 11.29
C LEU A 187 -21.42 15.49 11.45
N LEU A 188 -22.05 15.77 12.59
CA LEU A 188 -23.43 15.42 12.89
C LEU A 188 -24.42 16.07 11.93
N LEU A 189 -24.35 17.39 11.81
CA LEU A 189 -25.23 18.18 10.94
C LEU A 189 -25.15 17.78 9.46
N ARG A 190 -24.03 17.16 9.04
CA ARG A 190 -23.77 16.82 7.64
C ARG A 190 -23.52 15.34 7.39
N SER A 191 -23.78 14.47 8.36
CA SER A 191 -23.59 13.01 8.32
C SER A 191 -24.07 12.37 7.01
N ARG A 192 -25.27 12.74 6.54
CA ARG A 192 -25.86 12.26 5.28
C ARG A 192 -25.16 12.68 3.99
N ARG A 193 -24.21 13.60 4.05
CA ARG A 193 -23.41 14.06 2.90
C ARG A 193 -21.99 13.53 2.92
N ILE A 194 -21.56 12.95 4.03
CA ILE A 194 -20.20 12.47 4.20
C ILE A 194 -20.08 11.15 3.45
N VAL A 195 -19.27 11.16 2.39
CA VAL A 195 -18.99 9.98 1.56
C VAL A 195 -17.68 9.30 1.94
N ASP A 196 -16.76 10.06 2.55
CA ASP A 196 -15.45 9.60 2.98
C ASP A 196 -15.12 10.23 4.34
N LEU A 197 -14.74 9.39 5.29
CA LEU A 197 -14.40 9.79 6.64
C LEU A 197 -13.10 9.11 7.08
N GLU A 198 -12.04 9.92 7.18
CA GLU A 198 -10.75 9.52 7.73
C GLU A 198 -10.53 10.18 9.09
N LEU A 199 -10.32 9.36 10.12
CA LEU A 199 -10.14 9.77 11.49
C LEU A 199 -8.81 9.21 12.01
N HIS A 200 -7.85 10.06 12.31
CA HIS A 200 -6.61 9.73 13.01
C HIS A 200 -6.66 10.39 14.39
N LEU A 201 -6.89 9.58 15.44
CA LEU A 201 -7.16 10.02 16.80
C LEU A 201 -6.05 9.52 17.74
N PRO A 202 -5.09 10.38 18.14
CA PRO A 202 -3.96 9.99 18.96
C PRO A 202 -4.33 9.96 20.45
N MET A 203 -5.46 10.55 20.83
CA MET A 203 -5.89 10.74 22.20
C MET A 203 -7.11 9.86 22.52
N SER A 204 -7.05 9.21 23.67
CA SER A 204 -8.05 8.27 24.18
C SER A 204 -9.46 8.86 24.37
N GLY A 205 -9.57 10.17 24.60
CA GLY A 205 -10.84 10.82 24.93
C GLY A 205 -11.72 11.16 23.74
N VAL A 206 -11.15 11.60 22.62
CA VAL A 206 -11.96 12.03 21.44
C VAL A 206 -12.55 10.82 20.71
N GLY A 207 -11.85 9.68 20.75
CA GLY A 207 -12.30 8.43 20.15
C GLY A 207 -13.66 7.95 20.66
N THR A 208 -13.96 8.14 21.94
CA THR A 208 -15.26 7.70 22.50
C THR A 208 -16.41 8.54 21.96
N THR A 209 -16.26 9.87 21.92
CA THR A 209 -17.32 10.78 21.45
C THR A 209 -17.58 10.62 19.95
N ILE A 210 -16.53 10.45 19.14
CA ILE A 210 -16.71 10.21 17.70
C ILE A 210 -17.31 8.82 17.46
N GLY A 211 -16.91 7.81 18.23
CA GLY A 211 -17.52 6.49 18.17
C GLY A 211 -19.01 6.50 18.57
N GLU A 212 -19.42 7.29 19.56
CA GLU A 212 -20.83 7.53 19.91
C GLU A 212 -21.58 8.24 18.78
N THR A 213 -20.97 9.29 18.24
CA THR A 213 -21.49 10.08 17.10
C THR A 213 -21.75 9.21 15.88
N LEU A 214 -20.82 8.33 15.51
CA LEU A 214 -20.98 7.40 14.38
C LEU A 214 -22.14 6.42 14.59
N ARG A 215 -22.53 6.15 15.84
CA ARG A 215 -23.61 5.21 16.17
C ARG A 215 -24.98 5.87 16.21
N GLU A 216 -25.05 7.10 16.70
CA GLU A 216 -26.32 7.80 16.90
C GLU A 216 -26.89 8.38 15.60
N TYR A 217 -26.07 8.55 14.57
CA TYR A 217 -26.45 9.28 13.37
C TYR A 217 -26.36 8.46 12.10
N ASP A 218 -27.18 8.87 11.13
CA ASP A 218 -27.31 8.23 9.83
C ASP A 218 -26.22 8.71 8.87
N PHE A 219 -25.23 7.85 8.65
CA PHE A 219 -24.17 8.02 7.66
C PHE A 219 -24.52 7.30 6.34
N GLY A 220 -25.76 7.45 5.87
CA GLY A 220 -26.28 6.72 4.70
C GLY A 220 -25.53 6.96 3.39
N ALA A 221 -24.75 8.05 3.25
CA ALA A 221 -23.91 8.30 2.09
C ALA A 221 -22.45 7.80 2.24
N LEU A 222 -22.07 7.32 3.42
CA LEU A 222 -20.68 6.96 3.72
C LEU A 222 -20.26 5.73 2.91
N THR A 223 -19.28 5.92 2.05
CA THR A 223 -18.69 4.88 1.18
C THR A 223 -17.32 4.42 1.65
N HIS A 224 -16.57 5.30 2.31
CA HIS A 224 -15.23 5.02 2.81
C HIS A 224 -15.12 5.44 4.27
N LEU A 225 -14.69 4.52 5.14
CA LEU A 225 -14.42 4.79 6.55
C LEU A 225 -13.00 4.32 6.87
N ARG A 226 -12.16 5.25 7.33
CA ARG A 226 -10.86 4.94 7.91
C ARG A 226 -10.79 5.49 9.33
N LEU A 227 -10.51 4.63 10.29
CA LEU A 227 -10.35 4.98 11.69
C LEU A 227 -8.99 4.46 12.15
N GLU A 228 -8.10 5.35 12.54
CA GLU A 228 -6.77 5.04 13.06
C GLU A 228 -6.66 5.69 14.43
N THR A 229 -6.49 4.88 15.48
CA THR A 229 -6.40 5.38 16.85
C THR A 229 -5.11 4.94 17.49
N ALA A 230 -4.50 5.80 18.30
CA ALA A 230 -3.37 5.38 19.11
C ALA A 230 -3.76 4.26 20.08
N VAL A 231 -2.77 3.44 20.44
CA VAL A 231 -2.94 2.30 21.33
C VAL A 231 -3.17 2.80 22.75
N VAL A 232 -4.43 2.83 23.19
CA VAL A 232 -4.75 3.21 24.56
C VAL A 232 -4.94 1.94 25.38
N GLY A 233 -3.87 1.55 26.09
CA GLY A 233 -3.98 0.49 27.09
C GLY A 233 -4.96 0.90 28.19
N GLY A 234 -6.14 0.27 28.25
CA GLY A 234 -6.96 0.26 29.47
C GLY A 234 -8.45 0.53 29.33
N SER A 235 -8.95 1.10 28.24
CA SER A 235 -10.39 1.40 28.14
C SER A 235 -11.16 0.30 27.44
N ARG A 236 -11.77 -0.61 28.22
CA ARG A 236 -12.69 -1.66 27.76
C ARG A 236 -14.12 -1.14 27.53
N THR A 237 -14.33 0.14 27.20
CA THR A 237 -15.68 0.62 26.89
C THR A 237 -16.20 -0.09 25.64
N LEU A 238 -16.97 -1.15 25.91
CA LEU A 238 -17.61 -2.04 24.94
C LEU A 238 -18.53 -1.22 24.03
N MET A 239 -18.03 -0.87 22.86
CA MET A 239 -18.86 -0.32 21.79
C MET A 239 -19.80 -1.44 21.32
N ARG A 240 -21.03 -1.49 21.85
CA ARG A 240 -22.01 -2.53 21.49
C ARG A 240 -22.88 -2.18 20.28
N ALA A 241 -23.12 -0.90 20.01
CA ALA A 241 -23.96 -0.50 18.88
C ALA A 241 -23.15 -0.55 17.57
N SER A 242 -23.74 -1.14 16.53
CA SER A 242 -23.12 -1.28 15.22
C SER A 242 -23.42 -0.06 14.35
N LEU A 243 -22.44 0.44 13.61
CA LEU A 243 -22.65 1.41 12.54
C LEU A 243 -23.34 0.70 11.37
N VAL A 244 -24.56 1.12 11.04
CA VAL A 244 -25.29 0.60 9.88
C VAL A 244 -25.08 1.54 8.70
N SER A 245 -24.45 1.05 7.62
CA SER A 245 -24.33 1.81 6.38
C SER A 245 -24.43 0.91 5.16
N HIS A 246 -25.47 1.11 4.36
CA HIS A 246 -25.70 0.33 3.14
C HIS A 246 -24.79 0.71 1.98
N MET A 247 -24.16 1.88 2.04
CA MET A 247 -23.29 2.40 0.99
C MET A 247 -21.80 2.19 1.29
N LEU A 248 -21.45 1.75 2.50
CA LEU A 248 -20.07 1.56 2.92
C LEU A 248 -19.40 0.44 2.11
N ARG A 249 -18.36 0.79 1.36
CA ARG A 249 -17.59 -0.09 0.48
C ARG A 249 -16.22 -0.45 1.05
N THR A 250 -15.58 0.48 1.76
CA THR A 250 -14.28 0.24 2.38
C THR A 250 -14.29 0.63 3.84
N ALA A 251 -13.79 -0.26 4.69
CA ALA A 251 -13.58 0.01 6.11
C ALA A 251 -12.14 -0.37 6.49
N ASP A 252 -11.35 0.60 6.97
CA ASP A 252 -9.98 0.40 7.47
C ASP A 252 -9.88 0.87 8.91
N PHE A 253 -9.66 -0.07 9.82
CA PHE A 253 -9.59 0.14 11.26
C PHE A 253 -8.18 -0.14 11.76
N GLY A 254 -7.57 0.84 12.40
CA GLY A 254 -6.27 0.81 13.06
C GLY A 254 -6.41 1.15 14.53
N GLY A 255 -5.89 0.33 15.45
CA GLY A 255 -5.95 0.62 16.89
C GLY A 255 -7.26 0.26 17.58
N SER A 256 -8.39 0.69 17.00
CA SER A 256 -9.74 0.47 17.53
C SER A 256 -10.70 -0.01 16.46
N PHE A 257 -11.78 -0.67 16.89
CA PHE A 257 -12.78 -1.26 16.01
C PHE A 257 -14.18 -0.82 16.41
N ILE A 258 -14.98 -0.44 15.40
CA ILE A 258 -16.41 -0.18 15.56
C ILE A 258 -17.14 -1.30 14.82
N PRO A 259 -18.04 -2.06 15.46
CA PRO A 259 -18.83 -3.06 14.75
C PRO A 259 -19.67 -2.38 13.65
N ILE A 260 -19.73 -2.99 12.47
CA ILE A 260 -20.43 -2.43 11.30
C ILE A 260 -21.39 -3.45 10.70
N ILE A 261 -22.52 -2.96 10.17
CA ILE A 261 -23.44 -3.71 9.32
C ILE A 261 -23.44 -3.02 7.95
N ALA A 262 -22.67 -3.58 7.02
CA ALA A 262 -22.39 -2.97 5.73
C ALA A 262 -22.50 -4.00 4.58
N PRO A 263 -23.72 -4.24 4.04
CA PRO A 263 -23.93 -5.28 3.03
C PRO A 263 -23.18 -5.05 1.71
N SER A 264 -22.81 -3.79 1.41
CA SER A 264 -22.04 -3.40 0.23
C SER A 264 -20.52 -3.35 0.46
N LEU A 265 -20.05 -3.80 1.63
CA LEU A 265 -18.64 -3.73 1.98
C LEU A 265 -17.82 -4.67 1.08
N THR A 266 -16.87 -4.09 0.37
CA THR A 266 -15.96 -4.78 -0.56
C THR A 266 -14.55 -4.94 0.02
N PHE A 267 -14.14 -4.06 0.93
CA PHE A 267 -12.80 -4.08 1.53
C PHE A 267 -12.90 -3.89 3.05
N LEU A 268 -12.32 -4.82 3.80
CA LEU A 268 -12.19 -4.74 5.26
C LEU A 268 -10.72 -4.88 5.66
N SER A 269 -10.20 -3.90 6.37
CA SER A 269 -8.85 -3.93 6.94
C SER A 269 -8.92 -3.67 8.43
N LEU A 270 -8.36 -4.57 9.22
CA LEU A 270 -8.24 -4.50 10.68
C LEU A 270 -6.76 -4.63 11.04
N LYS A 271 -6.17 -3.58 11.60
CA LYS A 271 -4.74 -3.49 11.90
C LYS A 271 -4.52 -3.09 13.35
N ASN A 272 -3.64 -3.78 14.06
CA ASN A 272 -3.21 -3.40 15.40
C ASN A 272 -4.41 -3.09 16.32
N ILE A 273 -5.44 -3.94 16.34
CA ILE A 273 -6.61 -3.70 17.21
C ILE A 273 -6.23 -4.14 18.62
N PHE A 274 -6.36 -3.30 19.64
CA PHE A 274 -5.91 -3.65 21.01
C PHE A 274 -7.05 -4.00 21.99
N GLY A 275 -8.30 -3.99 21.52
CA GLY A 275 -9.47 -4.35 22.32
C GLY A 275 -10.78 -4.14 21.59
N GLY A 276 -11.88 -4.58 22.20
CA GLY A 276 -13.24 -4.37 21.68
C GLY A 276 -13.64 -5.23 20.48
N LEU A 277 -12.69 -5.89 19.81
CA LEU A 277 -12.95 -6.90 18.79
C LEU A 277 -12.86 -8.29 19.42
N ASP A 278 -13.95 -9.06 19.36
CA ASP A 278 -13.94 -10.50 19.63
C ASP A 278 -14.27 -11.28 18.35
N GLY A 279 -14.11 -12.60 18.38
CA GLY A 279 -14.37 -13.43 17.20
C GLY A 279 -15.83 -13.48 16.75
N ASN A 280 -16.78 -13.23 17.67
CA ASN A 280 -18.19 -13.14 17.28
C ASN A 280 -18.44 -11.87 16.48
N MET A 281 -17.87 -10.74 16.92
CA MET A 281 -17.99 -9.46 16.22
C MET A 281 -17.33 -9.50 14.85
N LEU A 282 -16.13 -10.06 14.74
CA LEU A 282 -15.47 -10.25 13.44
C LEU A 282 -16.35 -11.09 12.49
N HIS A 283 -16.86 -12.21 12.99
CA HIS A 283 -17.74 -13.09 12.22
C HIS A 283 -19.05 -12.42 11.79
N ASP A 284 -19.65 -11.64 12.68
CA ASP A 284 -20.89 -10.92 12.41
C ASP A 284 -20.68 -9.84 11.33
N VAL A 285 -19.55 -9.13 11.36
CA VAL A 285 -19.20 -8.17 10.29
C VAL A 285 -18.97 -8.87 8.96
N ILE A 286 -18.21 -9.98 8.94
CA ILE A 286 -17.97 -10.74 7.70
C ILE A 286 -19.29 -11.32 7.15
N ARG A 287 -20.15 -11.86 8.02
CA ARG A 287 -21.47 -12.37 7.63
C ARG A 287 -22.39 -11.27 7.10
N ALA A 288 -22.36 -10.08 7.70
CA ALA A 288 -23.14 -8.93 7.26
C ALA A 288 -22.66 -8.34 5.93
N SER A 289 -21.51 -8.80 5.40
CA SER A 289 -20.80 -8.21 4.27
C SER A 289 -20.55 -9.22 3.14
N PRO A 290 -21.60 -9.72 2.46
CA PRO A 290 -21.47 -10.76 1.42
C PRO A 290 -20.70 -10.30 0.17
N CYS A 291 -20.50 -8.98 0.00
CA CYS A 291 -19.77 -8.39 -1.13
C CYS A 291 -18.25 -8.29 -0.92
N LEU A 292 -17.70 -8.81 0.18
CA LEU A 292 -16.28 -8.68 0.48
C LEU A 292 -15.39 -9.29 -0.61
N GLU A 293 -14.51 -8.46 -1.14
CA GLU A 293 -13.49 -8.80 -2.13
C GLU A 293 -12.10 -8.89 -1.49
N ALA A 294 -11.85 -8.12 -0.43
CA ALA A 294 -10.57 -8.12 0.26
C ALA A 294 -10.74 -8.04 1.78
N ILE A 295 -10.02 -8.90 2.50
CA ILE A 295 -9.95 -8.90 3.97
C ILE A 295 -8.48 -8.85 4.37
N ILE A 296 -8.11 -7.89 5.21
CA ILE A 296 -6.75 -7.72 5.75
C ILE A 296 -6.83 -7.70 7.26
N LEU A 297 -6.21 -8.68 7.91
CA LEU A 297 -6.16 -8.83 9.37
C LEU A 297 -4.69 -8.79 9.80
N ILE A 298 -4.26 -7.72 10.48
CA ILE A 298 -2.86 -7.52 10.90
C ILE A 298 -2.83 -7.24 12.40
N ASP A 299 -2.00 -7.97 13.13
CA ASP A 299 -1.71 -7.77 14.56
C ASP A 299 -2.95 -7.63 15.45
N LEU A 300 -3.94 -8.50 15.23
CA LEU A 300 -5.13 -8.60 16.10
C LEU A 300 -4.81 -9.33 17.42
N PRO A 301 -5.58 -9.09 18.49
CA PRO A 301 -5.42 -9.79 19.76
C PRO A 301 -5.66 -11.29 19.61
N ARG A 302 -4.99 -12.08 20.46
CA ARG A 302 -5.25 -13.52 20.54
C ARG A 302 -6.70 -13.79 20.92
N GLY A 303 -7.26 -14.88 20.39
CA GLY A 303 -8.65 -15.24 20.60
C GLY A 303 -9.65 -14.55 19.66
N VAL A 304 -9.24 -13.52 18.90
CA VAL A 304 -10.16 -12.88 17.94
C VAL A 304 -10.57 -13.81 16.81
N LEU A 305 -9.73 -14.77 16.42
CA LEU A 305 -10.12 -15.78 15.45
C LEU A 305 -10.78 -17.01 16.11
N LYS A 306 -10.81 -17.08 17.45
CA LYS A 306 -11.43 -18.16 18.21
C LYS A 306 -12.93 -17.93 18.31
N GLU A 307 -13.66 -18.40 17.32
CA GLU A 307 -15.12 -18.37 17.36
C GLU A 307 -15.73 -19.55 18.13
N LYS A 308 -16.96 -19.36 18.60
CA LYS A 308 -17.77 -20.47 19.13
C LYS A 308 -18.03 -21.52 18.03
N PRO A 309 -17.96 -22.82 18.36
CA PRO A 309 -18.12 -23.90 17.38
C PRO A 309 -19.51 -23.94 16.71
N GLU A 310 -20.53 -23.37 17.36
CA GLU A 310 -21.93 -23.40 16.91
C GLU A 310 -22.22 -22.50 15.69
N ARG A 311 -21.30 -21.60 15.33
CA ARG A 311 -21.56 -20.64 14.24
C ARG A 311 -21.40 -21.28 12.86
N GLN A 312 -22.42 -21.10 12.02
CA GLN A 312 -22.42 -21.53 10.63
C GLN A 312 -21.29 -20.87 9.82
N ALA A 313 -20.72 -21.63 8.89
CA ALA A 313 -19.74 -21.14 7.93
C ALA A 313 -20.31 -20.00 7.07
N VAL A 314 -19.48 -18.99 6.77
CA VAL A 314 -19.85 -17.80 5.99
C VAL A 314 -19.35 -17.97 4.56
N SER A 315 -20.20 -17.66 3.60
CA SER A 315 -19.87 -17.76 2.18
C SER A 315 -19.45 -16.42 1.61
N LEU A 316 -18.23 -16.34 1.07
CA LEU A 316 -17.62 -15.13 0.55
C LEU A 316 -17.28 -15.30 -0.93
N HIS A 317 -18.31 -15.45 -1.77
CA HIS A 317 -18.15 -15.80 -3.20
C HIS A 317 -17.35 -14.78 -4.04
N ARG A 318 -17.17 -13.55 -3.52
CA ARG A 318 -16.43 -12.47 -4.20
C ARG A 318 -15.03 -12.27 -3.65
N LEU A 319 -14.60 -13.04 -2.65
CA LEU A 319 -13.31 -12.83 -2.01
C LEU A 319 -12.17 -13.12 -2.99
N VAL A 320 -11.40 -12.07 -3.29
CA VAL A 320 -10.22 -12.08 -4.16
C VAL A 320 -8.94 -12.11 -3.32
N TYR A 321 -8.91 -11.44 -2.18
CA TYR A 321 -7.70 -11.29 -1.36
C TYR A 321 -7.98 -11.50 0.12
N LEU A 322 -7.19 -12.34 0.78
CA LEU A 322 -7.24 -12.56 2.22
C LEU A 322 -5.83 -12.50 2.79
N ARG A 323 -5.54 -11.47 3.60
CA ARG A 323 -4.29 -11.35 4.34
C ARG A 323 -4.51 -11.55 5.82
N ILE A 324 -3.73 -12.43 6.45
CA ILE A 324 -3.74 -12.73 7.88
C ILE A 324 -2.31 -12.64 8.39
N SER A 325 -1.97 -11.61 9.15
CA SER A 325 -0.66 -11.41 9.76
C SER A 325 -0.84 -11.23 11.26
N LEU A 326 -0.92 -12.32 12.02
CA LEU A 326 -1.38 -12.29 13.41
C LEU A 326 -0.40 -13.00 14.35
N THR A 327 -0.50 -12.67 15.64
CA THR A 327 0.10 -13.46 16.73
C THR A 327 -0.82 -14.59 17.22
N ALA A 328 -1.81 -14.95 16.38
CA ALA A 328 -2.79 -16.00 16.59
C ALA A 328 -2.14 -17.39 16.57
N THR A 329 -2.81 -18.38 17.17
CA THR A 329 -2.35 -19.78 17.07
C THR A 329 -2.78 -20.40 15.74
N GLY A 330 -2.10 -21.45 15.30
CA GLY A 330 -2.54 -22.24 14.16
C GLY A 330 -3.97 -22.76 14.30
N GLU A 331 -4.39 -23.18 15.50
CA GLU A 331 -5.77 -23.60 15.77
C GLU A 331 -6.79 -22.50 15.46
N GLU A 332 -6.48 -21.26 15.85
CA GLU A 332 -7.31 -20.08 15.61
C GLU A 332 -7.43 -19.78 14.11
N ILE A 333 -6.30 -19.77 13.38
CA ILE A 333 -6.28 -19.56 11.93
C ILE A 333 -7.02 -20.69 11.21
N ASN A 334 -6.76 -21.95 11.58
CA ASN A 334 -7.41 -23.12 11.02
C ASN A 334 -8.93 -23.08 11.20
N THR A 335 -9.40 -22.73 12.40
CA THR A 335 -10.82 -22.59 12.71
C THR A 335 -11.46 -21.49 11.88
N PHE A 336 -10.80 -20.34 11.77
CA PHE A 336 -11.29 -19.21 10.97
C PHE A 336 -11.38 -19.59 9.48
N VAL A 337 -10.31 -20.11 8.89
CA VAL A 337 -10.25 -20.48 7.46
C VAL A 337 -11.29 -21.56 7.14
N ARG A 338 -11.46 -22.59 7.98
CA ARG A 338 -12.48 -23.65 7.77
C ARG A 338 -13.91 -23.12 7.76
N LYS A 339 -14.16 -21.99 8.43
CA LYS A 339 -15.48 -21.35 8.48
C LYS A 339 -15.73 -20.38 7.32
N LEU A 340 -14.71 -20.03 6.55
CA LEU A 340 -14.89 -19.24 5.34
C LEU A 340 -15.03 -20.16 4.12
N LYS A 341 -16.19 -20.12 3.47
CA LYS A 341 -16.34 -20.69 2.12
C LYS A 341 -15.86 -19.66 1.11
N THR A 342 -14.59 -19.77 0.74
CA THR A 342 -13.92 -18.87 -0.20
C THR A 342 -13.91 -19.44 -1.63
N PRO A 343 -13.81 -18.60 -2.67
CA PRO A 343 -13.60 -19.05 -4.04
C PRO A 343 -12.20 -19.64 -4.15
N ARG A 344 -12.02 -20.67 -4.99
CA ARG A 344 -10.70 -21.28 -5.24
C ARG A 344 -9.70 -20.31 -5.92
N THR A 345 -10.17 -19.17 -6.42
CA THR A 345 -9.35 -18.11 -7.03
C THR A 345 -8.82 -17.09 -6.03
N VAL A 346 -9.14 -17.24 -4.73
CA VAL A 346 -8.70 -16.31 -3.69
C VAL A 346 -7.18 -16.37 -3.54
N GLN A 347 -6.56 -15.19 -3.50
CA GLN A 347 -5.18 -15.03 -3.08
C GLN A 347 -5.14 -14.96 -1.54
N MET A 348 -4.43 -15.89 -0.91
CA MET A 348 -4.22 -15.90 0.54
C MET A 348 -2.78 -15.51 0.86
N ASP A 349 -2.61 -14.62 1.83
CA ASP A 349 -1.30 -14.21 2.36
C ASP A 349 -1.31 -14.35 3.88
N VAL A 350 -0.64 -15.37 4.42
CA VAL A 350 -0.66 -15.69 5.85
C VAL A 350 0.74 -15.55 6.42
N CYS A 351 0.91 -14.69 7.42
CA CYS A 351 2.17 -14.41 8.09
C CYS A 351 2.08 -14.81 9.57
N TRP A 352 2.96 -15.71 10.01
CA TRP A 352 3.13 -16.13 11.39
C TRP A 352 4.27 -15.34 12.04
N CYS A 353 3.93 -14.54 13.05
CA CYS A 353 4.88 -13.70 13.74
C CYS A 353 5.50 -14.41 14.97
N PHE A 354 6.85 -14.48 15.02
CA PHE A 354 7.70 -14.63 16.22
C PHE A 354 7.62 -15.91 17.08
N LYS A 355 7.10 -17.05 16.60
CA LYS A 355 7.08 -18.29 17.40
C LYS A 355 7.41 -19.55 16.60
N PRO A 356 8.09 -20.54 17.19
CA PRO A 356 8.22 -21.86 16.59
C PRO A 356 6.85 -22.45 16.29
N LEU A 357 6.75 -23.10 15.14
CA LEU A 357 5.53 -23.73 14.66
C LEU A 357 5.21 -24.95 15.52
N ASN A 358 3.92 -25.16 15.78
CA ASN A 358 3.41 -26.35 16.45
C ASN A 358 2.48 -27.13 15.52
N MET A 359 2.02 -28.30 15.96
CA MET A 359 1.12 -29.16 15.19
C MET A 359 -0.16 -28.46 14.71
N ALA A 360 -0.70 -27.51 15.47
CA ALA A 360 -1.90 -26.76 15.05
C ALA A 360 -1.60 -25.78 13.91
N ASP A 361 -0.37 -25.28 13.80
CA ASP A 361 0.07 -24.47 12.67
C ASP A 361 0.14 -25.31 11.39
N HIS A 362 0.58 -26.57 11.47
CA HIS A 362 0.58 -27.49 10.34
C HIS A 362 -0.84 -27.77 9.83
N GLU A 363 -1.81 -27.97 10.72
CA GLU A 363 -3.21 -28.11 10.32
C GLU A 363 -3.78 -26.84 9.67
N ALA A 364 -3.38 -25.66 10.14
CA ALA A 364 -3.78 -24.39 9.56
C ALA A 364 -3.27 -24.27 8.13
N VAL A 365 -1.99 -24.56 7.91
CA VAL A 365 -1.38 -24.57 6.58
C VAL A 365 -2.09 -25.56 5.67
N HIS A 366 -2.34 -26.79 6.13
CA HIS A 366 -3.10 -27.77 5.36
C HIS A 366 -4.49 -27.24 4.94
N SER A 367 -5.24 -26.60 5.85
CA SER A 367 -6.54 -26.00 5.53
C SER A 367 -6.44 -24.85 4.54
N ILE A 368 -5.39 -24.02 4.61
CA ILE A 368 -5.14 -22.92 3.67
C ILE A 368 -4.81 -23.45 2.27
N PHE A 369 -3.96 -24.47 2.16
CA PHE A 369 -3.69 -25.15 0.88
C PHE A 369 -4.97 -25.75 0.31
N LYS A 370 -5.77 -26.44 1.14
CA LYS A 370 -7.05 -26.99 0.73
C LYS A 370 -8.02 -25.92 0.19
N ALA A 371 -8.05 -24.74 0.81
CA ALA A 371 -8.94 -23.64 0.40
C ALA A 371 -8.51 -22.99 -0.92
N THR A 372 -7.22 -22.99 -1.24
CA THR A 372 -6.64 -22.36 -2.44
C THR A 372 -6.37 -23.34 -3.58
N TYR A 373 -6.48 -24.65 -3.33
CA TYR A 373 -6.15 -25.69 -4.30
C TYR A 373 -7.14 -25.76 -5.47
N LEU A 374 -6.58 -25.81 -6.68
CA LEU A 374 -7.31 -25.96 -7.94
C LEU A 374 -6.89 -27.26 -8.62
N GLU A 375 -7.81 -28.24 -8.64
CA GLU A 375 -7.54 -29.58 -9.17
C GLU A 375 -7.07 -29.63 -10.63
N ARG A 376 -7.31 -28.59 -11.45
CA ARG A 376 -6.98 -28.62 -12.88
C ARG A 376 -5.83 -27.70 -13.28
N GLU A 377 -5.26 -26.97 -12.33
CA GLU A 377 -4.23 -25.98 -12.66
C GLU A 377 -2.86 -26.45 -12.18
N GLU A 378 -1.90 -26.39 -13.10
CA GLU A 378 -0.49 -26.51 -12.77
C GLU A 378 -0.04 -25.32 -11.94
N THR A 379 0.80 -25.59 -10.95
CA THR A 379 1.27 -24.57 -10.01
C THR A 379 2.79 -24.47 -10.02
N ALA A 380 3.27 -23.28 -9.66
CA ALA A 380 4.67 -23.04 -9.34
C ALA A 380 4.80 -22.86 -7.83
N LEU A 381 5.75 -23.54 -7.21
CA LEU A 381 6.08 -23.40 -5.79
C LEU A 381 7.41 -22.64 -5.68
N GLU A 382 7.43 -21.54 -4.96
CA GLU A 382 8.64 -20.80 -4.63
C GLU A 382 8.90 -20.93 -3.12
N ILE A 383 9.98 -21.61 -2.75
CA ILE A 383 10.44 -21.75 -1.37
C ILE A 383 11.50 -20.67 -1.13
N LYS A 384 11.22 -19.78 -0.19
CA LYS A 384 12.16 -18.76 0.32
C LYS A 384 12.59 -19.13 1.74
N LYS A 385 13.60 -18.42 2.26
CA LYS A 385 14.11 -18.58 3.63
C LYS A 385 12.99 -18.59 4.68
N ASP A 386 12.08 -17.63 4.59
CA ASP A 386 11.04 -17.34 5.57
C ASP A 386 9.64 -17.43 4.98
N SER A 387 9.49 -17.85 3.74
CA SER A 387 8.20 -17.90 3.07
C SER A 387 8.07 -19.01 2.05
N ILE A 388 6.85 -19.45 1.83
CA ILE A 388 6.45 -20.42 0.80
C ILE A 388 5.37 -19.74 -0.03
N GLU A 389 5.62 -19.60 -1.32
CA GLU A 389 4.68 -18.99 -2.26
C GLU A 389 4.19 -20.04 -3.27
N LEU A 390 2.89 -20.14 -3.47
CA LEU A 390 2.27 -20.91 -4.54
C LEU A 390 1.71 -19.93 -5.58
N ARG A 391 2.14 -20.09 -6.83
CA ARG A 391 1.72 -19.28 -7.98
C ARG A 391 1.05 -20.16 -9.04
N THR A 392 0.25 -19.56 -9.92
CA THR A 392 -0.15 -20.24 -11.16
C THR A 392 1.08 -20.47 -12.04
N SER A 393 1.15 -21.62 -12.71
CA SER A 393 2.25 -21.89 -13.65
C SER A 393 2.26 -20.85 -14.79
N PHE A 394 3.44 -20.64 -15.37
CA PHE A 394 3.61 -19.77 -16.52
C PHE A 394 3.06 -20.46 -17.78
N CYS A 395 1.87 -20.06 -18.21
CA CYS A 395 1.35 -20.40 -19.54
C CYS A 395 1.66 -19.25 -20.49
N ARG A 396 2.29 -19.53 -21.64
CA ARG A 396 2.70 -18.53 -22.66
C ARG A 396 1.65 -17.42 -22.83
N GLY A 397 2.00 -16.20 -22.39
CA GLY A 397 1.14 -15.01 -22.51
C GLY A 397 0.28 -14.65 -21.28
N ARG A 398 0.35 -15.41 -20.17
CA ARG A 398 -0.29 -15.05 -18.91
C ARG A 398 0.75 -14.77 -17.83
N TRP A 399 0.50 -13.71 -17.06
CA TRP A 399 1.29 -13.37 -15.89
C TRP A 399 1.06 -14.42 -14.78
N GLN A 400 2.13 -14.75 -14.04
CA GLN A 400 2.00 -15.58 -12.84
C GLN A 400 1.17 -14.82 -11.80
N GLN A 401 0.10 -15.45 -11.31
CA GLN A 401 -0.70 -14.90 -10.22
C GLN A 401 -0.31 -15.61 -8.92
N LEU A 402 0.03 -14.82 -7.91
CA LEU A 402 0.25 -15.34 -6.55
C LEU A 402 -1.09 -15.82 -5.99
N LYS A 403 -1.16 -17.10 -5.63
CA LYS A 403 -2.36 -17.71 -5.02
C LYS A 403 -2.23 -17.86 -3.52
N LEU A 404 -1.04 -18.24 -3.06
CA LEU A 404 -0.78 -18.45 -1.66
C LEU A 404 0.60 -17.89 -1.34
N SER A 405 0.70 -17.11 -0.27
CA SER A 405 1.93 -16.72 0.37
C SER A 405 1.81 -17.11 1.84
N ILE A 406 2.76 -17.89 2.32
CA ILE A 406 2.88 -18.26 3.73
C ILE A 406 4.23 -17.75 4.21
N THR A 407 4.25 -16.78 5.11
CA THR A 407 5.47 -16.26 5.75
C THR A 407 5.56 -16.81 7.18
N LEU A 408 6.69 -17.41 7.54
CA LEU A 408 6.90 -18.18 8.77
C LEU A 408 7.85 -17.51 9.77
N GLY A 409 8.29 -16.28 9.47
CA GLY A 409 9.30 -15.59 10.26
C GLY A 409 10.62 -16.35 10.26
N ASN A 410 11.31 -16.40 11.41
CA ASN A 410 12.61 -17.08 11.54
C ASN A 410 12.52 -18.62 11.64
N ASN A 411 11.35 -19.21 11.45
CA ASN A 411 11.19 -20.66 11.52
C ASN A 411 11.41 -21.29 10.13
N GLY A 412 12.09 -22.43 10.07
CA GLY A 412 12.40 -23.09 8.81
C GLY A 412 11.14 -23.56 8.08
N SER A 413 10.99 -23.18 6.80
CA SER A 413 9.89 -23.63 5.92
C SER A 413 9.90 -25.13 5.62
N ALA A 414 11.00 -25.84 5.90
CA ALA A 414 11.16 -27.28 5.68
C ALA A 414 10.19 -28.11 6.52
N ASP A 415 10.09 -27.78 7.82
CA ASP A 415 9.27 -28.54 8.76
C ASP A 415 7.79 -28.51 8.34
N ILE A 416 7.31 -27.37 7.83
CA ILE A 416 5.94 -27.25 7.35
C ILE A 416 5.66 -28.15 6.16
N LEU A 417 6.54 -28.14 5.15
CA LEU A 417 6.32 -28.95 3.95
C LEU A 417 6.25 -30.44 4.30
N ARG A 418 7.11 -30.88 5.22
CA ARG A 418 7.16 -32.27 5.70
C ARG A 418 5.92 -32.63 6.53
N ASP A 419 5.58 -31.81 7.51
CA ASP A 419 4.68 -32.21 8.59
C ASP A 419 3.21 -31.81 8.34
N ALA A 420 2.93 -30.88 7.42
CA ALA A 420 1.57 -30.42 7.12
C ALA A 420 0.78 -31.32 6.14
N CYS A 421 1.28 -32.52 5.82
CA CYS A 421 0.60 -33.49 4.93
C CYS A 421 0.18 -32.89 3.58
N LEU A 422 1.03 -32.07 2.96
CA LEU A 422 0.69 -31.29 1.77
C LEU A 422 0.76 -32.07 0.45
N GLY A 423 1.14 -33.35 0.48
CA GLY A 423 1.37 -34.19 -0.70
C GLY A 423 0.31 -34.08 -1.80
N PRO A 424 -1.00 -34.23 -1.51
CA PRO A 424 -2.05 -34.14 -2.53
C PRO A 424 -2.12 -32.78 -3.25
N TYR A 425 -1.71 -31.70 -2.59
CA TYR A 425 -1.73 -30.35 -3.16
C TYR A 425 -0.46 -30.05 -3.94
N LEU A 426 0.66 -30.66 -3.55
CA LEU A 426 1.98 -30.47 -4.14
C LEU A 426 2.23 -31.38 -5.36
N GLU A 427 1.43 -32.43 -5.55
CA GLU A 427 1.53 -33.35 -6.68
C GLU A 427 1.42 -32.65 -8.06
N LYS A 428 0.83 -31.45 -8.13
CA LYS A 428 0.63 -30.68 -9.37
C LYS A 428 1.60 -29.51 -9.55
N VAL A 429 2.56 -29.37 -8.65
CA VAL A 429 3.63 -28.39 -8.80
C VAL A 429 4.52 -28.87 -9.94
N VAL A 430 4.57 -28.10 -11.02
CA VAL A 430 5.42 -28.39 -12.19
C VAL A 430 6.71 -27.58 -12.15
N HIS A 431 6.67 -26.39 -11.54
CA HIS A 431 7.83 -25.50 -11.40
C HIS A 431 8.17 -25.31 -9.92
N LEU A 432 9.39 -25.64 -9.53
CA LEU A 432 9.91 -25.40 -8.18
C LEU A 432 11.01 -24.35 -8.26
N THR A 433 10.83 -23.21 -7.61
CA THR A 433 11.89 -22.21 -7.38
C THR A 433 12.34 -22.30 -5.93
N VAL A 434 13.64 -22.42 -5.69
CA VAL A 434 14.24 -22.31 -4.37
C VAL A 434 15.08 -21.03 -4.34
N SER A 435 14.69 -20.08 -3.49
CA SER A 435 15.36 -18.79 -3.36
C SER A 435 15.88 -18.55 -1.94
N SER A 436 17.00 -17.82 -1.82
CA SER A 436 17.56 -17.36 -0.53
C SER A 436 18.06 -18.48 0.40
N VAL A 437 18.56 -18.11 1.58
CA VAL A 437 19.25 -18.97 2.54
C VAL A 437 18.26 -19.86 3.28
N PHE A 438 17.85 -20.94 2.61
CA PHE A 438 17.10 -22.00 3.23
C PHE A 438 18.07 -23.09 3.70
N TYR A 439 18.26 -23.19 5.01
CA TYR A 439 19.03 -24.28 5.61
C TYR A 439 18.12 -25.46 5.83
N ALA A 440 18.27 -26.45 4.96
CA ALA A 440 17.74 -27.78 5.19
C ALA A 440 18.88 -28.79 5.06
N ALA A 441 18.83 -29.83 5.89
CA ALA A 441 19.68 -30.99 5.77
C ALA A 441 19.34 -31.77 4.49
N VAL A 442 20.27 -32.64 4.06
CA VAL A 442 20.08 -33.50 2.88
C VAL A 442 18.82 -34.36 3.02
N ASP A 443 18.55 -34.89 4.22
CA ASP A 443 17.35 -35.67 4.52
C ASP A 443 16.05 -34.87 4.37
N GLU A 444 16.06 -33.61 4.77
CA GLU A 444 14.89 -32.73 4.68
C GLU A 444 14.57 -32.37 3.23
N TRP A 445 15.60 -32.03 2.44
CA TRP A 445 15.42 -31.79 1.01
C TRP A 445 14.92 -33.03 0.26
N ALA A 446 15.43 -34.21 0.59
CA ALA A 446 14.98 -35.46 -0.02
C ALA A 446 13.48 -35.70 0.26
N GLN A 447 13.02 -35.41 1.48
CA GLN A 447 11.61 -35.50 1.85
C GLN A 447 10.76 -34.45 1.13
N ILE A 448 11.22 -33.20 1.03
CA ILE A 448 10.54 -32.15 0.25
C ILE A 448 10.37 -32.57 -1.22
N PHE A 449 11.41 -33.12 -1.84
CA PHE A 449 11.35 -33.59 -3.23
C PHE A 449 10.43 -34.79 -3.42
N ALA A 450 10.30 -35.67 -2.43
CA ALA A 450 9.35 -36.77 -2.47
C ALA A 450 7.88 -36.30 -2.50
N LEU A 451 7.59 -35.09 -1.99
CA LEU A 451 6.25 -34.48 -2.04
C LEU A 451 5.93 -33.82 -3.39
N LEU A 452 6.90 -33.71 -4.30
CA LEU A 452 6.84 -32.92 -5.52
C LEU A 452 7.06 -33.79 -6.79
N PRO A 453 6.29 -34.88 -6.99
CA PRO A 453 6.55 -35.85 -8.04
C PRO A 453 6.38 -35.31 -9.48
N SER A 454 5.65 -34.21 -9.67
CA SER A 454 5.39 -33.65 -11.00
C SER A 454 6.29 -32.48 -11.39
N VAL A 455 7.24 -32.07 -10.54
CA VAL A 455 8.15 -30.98 -10.88
C VAL A 455 8.98 -31.38 -12.09
N ASP A 456 8.83 -30.62 -13.17
CA ASP A 456 9.59 -30.75 -14.40
C ASP A 456 10.68 -29.69 -14.52
N THR A 457 10.58 -28.60 -13.76
CA THR A 457 11.48 -27.46 -13.79
C THR A 457 11.89 -27.09 -12.38
N LEU A 458 13.19 -27.13 -12.10
CA LEU A 458 13.79 -26.68 -10.86
C LEU A 458 14.64 -25.44 -11.13
N GLU A 459 14.36 -24.34 -10.44
CA GLU A 459 15.11 -23.10 -10.49
C GLU A 459 15.73 -22.81 -9.13
N LEU A 460 17.04 -22.59 -9.09
CA LEU A 460 17.78 -22.24 -7.89
C LEU A 460 18.27 -20.80 -8.03
N SER A 461 18.01 -19.96 -7.02
CA SER A 461 18.44 -18.57 -6.96
C SER A 461 18.94 -18.21 -5.56
N VAL A 462 19.95 -17.35 -5.47
CA VAL A 462 20.47 -16.83 -4.19
C VAL A 462 20.09 -15.35 -4.04
N CYS A 463 19.73 -14.91 -2.84
CA CYS A 463 19.43 -13.50 -2.60
C CYS A 463 20.71 -12.76 -2.19
N ARG A 464 21.09 -11.70 -2.92
CA ARG A 464 22.35 -10.95 -2.68
C ARG A 464 22.48 -10.34 -1.28
N SER A 465 21.38 -10.19 -0.55
CA SER A 465 21.38 -9.56 0.78
C SER A 465 21.77 -10.49 1.92
N SER A 466 22.04 -11.78 1.66
CA SER A 466 22.31 -12.73 2.72
C SER A 466 23.79 -12.91 3.05
N LEU A 467 24.14 -12.81 4.33
CA LEU A 467 25.51 -12.98 4.85
C LEU A 467 26.04 -14.42 4.78
N ARG A 468 25.22 -15.41 4.41
CA ARG A 468 25.65 -16.80 4.30
C ARG A 468 25.06 -17.43 3.03
N PRO A 469 25.85 -18.17 2.25
CA PRO A 469 25.38 -18.80 1.01
C PRO A 469 24.38 -19.94 1.31
N LEU A 470 23.46 -20.17 0.38
CA LEU A 470 22.63 -21.36 0.32
C LEU A 470 23.56 -22.58 0.16
N SER A 471 23.37 -23.65 0.96
CA SER A 471 24.10 -24.90 0.75
C SER A 471 23.49 -25.65 -0.43
N LEU A 472 23.88 -25.23 -1.64
CA LEU A 472 23.50 -25.90 -2.88
C LEU A 472 23.96 -27.37 -2.86
N GLU A 473 25.11 -27.64 -2.23
CA GLU A 473 25.61 -28.99 -1.93
C GLU A 473 24.49 -29.90 -1.37
N HIS A 474 23.77 -29.46 -0.33
CA HIS A 474 22.72 -30.29 0.26
C HIS A 474 21.56 -30.59 -0.70
N ILE A 475 21.20 -29.63 -1.56
CA ILE A 475 20.16 -29.81 -2.58
C ILE A 475 20.60 -30.86 -3.59
N PHE A 476 21.82 -30.78 -4.11
CA PHE A 476 22.35 -31.73 -5.08
C PHE A 476 22.56 -33.12 -4.48
N HIS A 477 23.04 -33.21 -3.24
CA HIS A 477 23.09 -34.48 -2.52
C HIS A 477 21.71 -35.09 -2.32
N ALA A 478 20.70 -34.28 -1.99
CA ALA A 478 19.33 -34.75 -1.84
C ALA A 478 18.74 -35.24 -3.18
N LEU A 479 19.02 -34.54 -4.30
CA LEU A 479 18.63 -34.98 -5.65
C LEU A 479 19.34 -36.27 -6.09
N ALA A 480 20.56 -36.50 -5.59
CA ALA A 480 21.40 -37.65 -5.90
C ALA A 480 21.06 -38.90 -5.06
N ARG A 481 20.27 -38.77 -3.98
CA ARG A 481 19.79 -39.88 -3.13
C ARG A 481 18.72 -40.73 -3.81
N CYS A 482 19.05 -41.26 -4.98
CA CYS A 482 18.27 -42.29 -5.66
C CYS A 482 18.55 -43.68 -5.05
N PHE A 483 19.67 -43.83 -4.34
CA PHE A 483 20.09 -45.06 -3.67
C PHE A 483 20.41 -44.75 -2.20
N VAL A 484 19.87 -45.54 -1.28
CA VAL A 484 20.30 -45.55 0.12
C VAL A 484 21.19 -46.77 0.30
N GLU A 485 22.43 -46.56 0.74
CA GLU A 485 23.43 -47.63 0.88
C GLU A 485 23.02 -48.73 1.88
N ASP A 486 21.99 -48.50 2.71
CA ASP A 486 21.78 -49.29 3.93
C ASP A 486 20.49 -50.13 3.99
N LYS A 487 19.47 -49.98 3.13
CA LYS A 487 18.22 -50.82 3.25
C LYS A 487 17.49 -51.14 1.94
N SER A 488 16.94 -52.36 1.94
CA SER A 488 16.22 -53.15 0.93
C SER A 488 14.89 -52.60 0.35
N PHE A 489 14.69 -51.27 0.28
CA PHE A 489 13.52 -50.68 -0.38
C PHE A 489 13.94 -49.68 -1.45
N PRO A 490 13.32 -49.69 -2.66
CA PRO A 490 13.53 -48.65 -3.64
C PRO A 490 13.03 -47.32 -3.08
N THR A 491 13.95 -46.40 -2.83
CA THR A 491 13.61 -45.02 -2.52
C THR A 491 12.98 -44.37 -3.75
N LEU A 492 11.90 -43.63 -3.55
CA LEU A 492 11.30 -42.79 -4.59
C LEU A 492 12.38 -41.84 -5.13
N ILE A 493 12.62 -41.89 -6.44
CA ILE A 493 13.55 -40.99 -7.13
C ILE A 493 13.11 -39.55 -6.86
N PRO A 494 13.95 -38.70 -6.24
CA PRO A 494 13.61 -37.30 -5.99
C PRO A 494 13.28 -36.57 -7.30
N LEU A 495 12.15 -35.86 -7.36
CA LEU A 495 11.70 -35.15 -8.57
C LEU A 495 11.80 -36.01 -9.85
N PRO A 496 11.01 -37.10 -9.96
CA PRO A 496 11.17 -38.09 -11.03
C PRO A 496 10.89 -37.52 -12.42
N LYS A 497 10.13 -36.41 -12.52
CA LYS A 497 9.82 -35.71 -13.78
C LYS A 497 10.77 -34.57 -14.15
N LEU A 498 11.79 -34.31 -13.33
CA LEU A 498 12.69 -33.17 -13.54
C LEU A 498 13.35 -33.23 -14.92
N SER A 499 13.07 -32.25 -15.76
CA SER A 499 13.53 -32.14 -17.14
C SER A 499 14.36 -30.88 -17.40
N THR A 500 14.15 -29.84 -16.60
CA THR A 500 14.84 -28.55 -16.72
C THR A 500 15.42 -28.14 -15.37
N LEU A 501 16.70 -27.80 -15.34
CA LEU A 501 17.38 -27.26 -14.16
C LEU A 501 17.97 -25.89 -14.51
N THR A 502 17.63 -24.86 -13.73
CA THR A 502 18.16 -23.50 -13.92
C THR A 502 18.90 -23.04 -12.68
N LEU A 503 20.14 -22.59 -12.84
CA LEU A 503 20.92 -21.88 -11.83
C LEU A 503 20.98 -20.41 -12.25
N ASN A 504 20.32 -19.55 -11.47
CA ASN A 504 20.19 -18.13 -11.79
C ASN A 504 21.50 -17.36 -11.51
N THR A 505 21.69 -16.25 -12.23
CA THR A 505 22.83 -15.29 -12.15
C THR A 505 23.19 -14.79 -10.75
N THR A 506 22.29 -14.99 -9.78
CA THR A 506 22.52 -14.56 -8.40
C THR A 506 23.35 -15.56 -7.59
N ILE A 507 23.60 -16.76 -8.10
CA ILE A 507 24.51 -17.75 -7.52
C ILE A 507 25.94 -17.39 -7.92
N ASP A 508 26.79 -17.16 -6.92
CA ASP A 508 28.22 -16.97 -7.15
C ASP A 508 28.85 -18.31 -7.58
N ALA A 509 29.55 -18.32 -8.70
CA ALA A 509 30.19 -19.52 -9.25
C ALA A 509 31.17 -20.20 -8.27
N SER A 510 31.68 -19.47 -7.27
CA SER A 510 32.51 -20.04 -6.21
C SER A 510 31.73 -20.84 -5.16
N THR A 511 30.40 -20.67 -5.08
CA THR A 511 29.56 -21.33 -4.06
C THR A 511 29.16 -22.76 -4.42
N ILE A 512 29.35 -23.15 -5.69
CA ILE A 512 28.97 -24.47 -6.17
C ILE A 512 29.95 -24.98 -7.23
N SER A 513 30.48 -26.19 -7.02
CA SER A 513 31.37 -26.84 -7.97
C SER A 513 30.56 -27.66 -8.97
N ILE A 514 30.44 -27.16 -10.21
CA ILE A 514 29.82 -27.91 -11.32
C ILE A 514 30.41 -29.32 -11.43
N ARG A 515 31.73 -29.44 -11.27
CA ARG A 515 32.45 -30.71 -11.40
C ARG A 515 32.19 -31.67 -10.24
N ASN A 516 32.15 -31.17 -9.01
CA ASN A 516 32.16 -32.02 -7.82
C ASN A 516 30.76 -32.27 -7.25
N GLU A 517 29.78 -31.41 -7.56
CA GLU A 517 28.44 -31.46 -6.96
C GLU A 517 27.38 -31.73 -8.03
N ILE A 518 27.33 -30.90 -9.08
CA ILE A 518 26.28 -31.00 -10.10
C ILE A 518 26.49 -32.23 -10.98
N LEU A 519 27.67 -32.41 -11.56
CA LEU A 519 27.94 -33.50 -12.51
C LEU A 519 27.76 -34.88 -11.87
N PRO A 520 28.26 -35.17 -10.64
CA PRO A 520 28.02 -36.46 -9.99
C PRO A 520 26.54 -36.68 -9.67
N CYS A 521 25.83 -35.64 -9.22
CA CYS A 521 24.38 -35.72 -8.98
C CYS A 521 23.62 -36.12 -10.26
N LEU A 522 23.88 -35.43 -11.38
CA LEU A 522 23.21 -35.73 -12.66
C LEU A 522 23.57 -37.12 -13.20
N SER A 523 24.83 -37.54 -13.05
CA SER A 523 25.29 -38.87 -13.45
C SER A 523 24.61 -39.98 -12.65
N LEU A 524 24.49 -39.80 -11.33
CA LEU A 524 23.78 -40.74 -10.45
C LEU A 524 22.30 -40.83 -10.79
N ARG A 525 21.66 -39.71 -11.12
CA ARG A 525 20.25 -39.69 -11.57
C ARG A 525 20.06 -40.43 -12.90
N ALA A 526 20.94 -40.19 -13.87
CA ALA A 526 20.91 -40.89 -15.15
C ALA A 526 21.11 -42.41 -14.97
N PHE A 527 22.01 -42.80 -14.07
CA PHE A 527 22.24 -44.20 -13.70
C PHE A 527 21.02 -44.83 -13.01
N ALA A 528 20.28 -44.06 -12.20
CA ALA A 528 19.06 -44.50 -11.52
C ALA A 528 17.81 -44.57 -12.42
N GLU A 529 17.96 -44.45 -13.74
CA GLU A 529 16.86 -44.45 -14.72
C GLU A 529 15.82 -43.33 -14.47
N ALA A 530 16.22 -42.23 -13.81
CA ALA A 530 15.39 -41.03 -13.73
C ALA A 530 15.17 -40.43 -15.13
N ASN A 531 14.11 -39.63 -15.32
CA ASN A 531 13.90 -38.93 -16.58
C ASN A 531 15.16 -38.12 -16.95
N SER A 532 15.63 -38.32 -18.19
CA SER A 532 16.81 -37.62 -18.68
C SER A 532 16.57 -36.12 -18.65
N LEU A 533 17.48 -35.38 -18.02
CA LEU A 533 17.42 -33.93 -17.99
C LEU A 533 17.58 -33.41 -19.42
N ARG A 534 16.59 -32.66 -19.90
CA ARG A 534 16.58 -32.10 -21.25
C ARG A 534 17.46 -30.87 -21.33
N THR A 535 17.38 -30.00 -20.33
CA THR A 535 18.05 -28.71 -20.35
C THR A 535 18.64 -28.40 -18.98
N ILE A 536 19.90 -27.98 -18.97
CA ILE A 536 20.50 -27.27 -17.85
C ILE A 536 20.87 -25.85 -18.29
N CYS A 537 20.40 -24.85 -17.54
CA CYS A 537 20.69 -23.44 -17.76
C CYS A 537 21.57 -22.92 -16.64
N LEU A 538 22.77 -22.46 -17.00
CA LEU A 538 23.77 -21.92 -16.09
C LEU A 538 23.91 -20.43 -16.39
N GLU A 539 23.22 -19.59 -15.62
CA GLU A 539 23.26 -18.14 -15.80
C GLU A 539 24.33 -17.52 -14.92
N GLY A 540 25.22 -16.70 -15.49
CA GLY A 540 26.34 -16.10 -14.76
C GLY A 540 27.54 -17.01 -14.51
N PHE A 541 27.56 -18.21 -15.11
CA PHE A 541 28.72 -19.10 -15.09
C PHE A 541 29.52 -18.99 -16.39
N GLU A 542 30.84 -18.93 -16.28
CA GLU A 542 31.72 -18.98 -17.44
C GLU A 542 31.69 -20.37 -18.10
N ALA A 543 31.51 -20.40 -19.42
CA ALA A 543 31.51 -21.64 -20.18
C ALA A 543 32.89 -22.29 -20.20
N ILE A 544 33.02 -23.46 -19.56
CA ILE A 544 34.26 -24.25 -19.57
C ILE A 544 34.09 -25.41 -20.56
N PRO A 545 34.82 -25.44 -21.70
CA PRO A 545 34.58 -26.42 -22.77
C PRO A 545 34.65 -27.88 -22.34
N SER A 546 35.52 -28.22 -21.38
CA SER A 546 35.62 -29.58 -20.85
C SER A 546 34.39 -29.97 -20.03
N LEU A 547 33.83 -29.05 -19.26
CA LEU A 547 32.64 -29.29 -18.45
C LEU A 547 31.38 -29.30 -19.32
N ASP A 548 31.30 -28.44 -20.34
CA ASP A 548 30.21 -28.45 -21.32
C ASP A 548 30.10 -29.83 -21.99
N ARG A 549 31.23 -30.42 -22.42
CA ARG A 549 31.26 -31.77 -22.98
C ARG A 549 30.74 -32.82 -21.98
N GLN A 550 31.24 -32.80 -20.74
CA GLN A 550 30.82 -33.74 -19.70
C GLN A 550 29.33 -33.59 -19.33
N LEU A 551 28.82 -32.36 -19.26
CA LEU A 551 27.41 -32.11 -19.01
C LEU A 551 26.53 -32.58 -20.18
N ARG A 552 26.97 -32.42 -21.43
CA ARG A 552 26.26 -32.93 -22.62
C ARG A 552 26.21 -34.45 -22.71
N GLU A 553 27.11 -35.17 -22.03
CA GLU A 553 27.04 -36.63 -21.91
C GLU A 553 25.87 -37.08 -21.02
N VAL A 554 25.41 -36.22 -20.09
CA VAL A 554 24.33 -36.54 -19.13
C VAL A 554 23.05 -35.70 -19.31
N VAL A 555 23.11 -34.58 -20.03
CA VAL A 555 21.98 -33.65 -20.29
C VAL A 555 21.84 -33.42 -21.80
N GLY A 556 20.60 -33.36 -22.30
CA GLY A 556 20.35 -33.14 -23.74
C GLY A 556 20.86 -31.79 -24.28
N ALA A 557 20.74 -30.72 -23.49
CA ALA A 557 21.17 -29.38 -23.84
C ALA A 557 21.77 -28.64 -22.64
N VAL A 558 22.91 -27.99 -22.86
CA VAL A 558 23.56 -27.10 -21.90
C VAL A 558 23.50 -25.69 -22.46
N ALA A 559 22.87 -24.78 -21.71
CA ALA A 559 22.77 -23.36 -22.02
C ALA A 559 23.58 -22.55 -21.01
N TRP A 560 24.64 -21.92 -21.49
CA TRP A 560 25.42 -20.94 -20.73
C TRP A 560 24.87 -19.56 -21.11
N LYS A 561 24.34 -18.81 -20.14
CA LYS A 561 23.89 -17.44 -20.36
C LYS A 561 24.85 -16.47 -19.68
N ASP A 562 25.56 -15.71 -20.50
CA ASP A 562 26.38 -14.61 -20.03
C ASP A 562 25.48 -13.47 -19.51
N THR A 563 25.90 -12.85 -18.41
CA THR A 563 25.22 -11.71 -17.77
C THR A 563 25.32 -10.42 -18.57
#